data_AF-A0A1L0BFE1-F1
#
_entry.id   AF-A0A1L0BFE1-F1
#
_cell.length_a   1.000
_cell.length_b   1.000
_cell.length_c   1.000
_cell.angle_alpha   90.00
_cell.angle_beta   90.00
_cell.angle_gamma   90.00
#
_symmetry.space_group_name_H-M   'P 1'
#
loop_
_entity.id
_entity.type
_entity.pdbx_description
1 polymer ?
#
loop_
_entity_poly.entity_id
_entity_poly.type
_entity_poly.pdbx_seq_one_letter_code
_entity_poly.pdbx_strand_id
1 'polypeptide(L)'
;MLQSPRKKEITHEESEFTELRHRSLSFARFRHILTDSLFSYVWWYEEIVDYVMNAPYQNMAMIQLPPLQQDEEYLRDLASCIDQCSINVQANAYLNSMLQASVDSLMNQFTQFPLFCENFESIKSHFASMMDPFRLLVFERSLTFNRYNLLYFYKDLDAMAKVYFHTFRKAPTSDLLVQWMMSSLSNDIFSNGALLNEIHSNWALLHNDPQGIRRIMNHHLQHKKR
;
A
#
# COMPACT_ATOMS: atom_id res chain seq x y z
N MET A 1 30.25 -40.54 -15.64
CA MET A 1 30.65 -40.13 -14.28
C MET A 1 29.80 -38.93 -13.90
N LEU A 2 29.17 -38.97 -12.72
CA LEU A 2 28.22 -37.97 -12.24
C LEU A 2 28.89 -36.61 -12.00
N GLN A 3 28.21 -35.54 -12.44
CA GLN A 3 28.58 -34.15 -12.17
C GLN A 3 28.29 -33.80 -10.70
N SER A 4 29.27 -33.21 -10.02
CA SER A 4 29.08 -32.56 -8.71
C SER A 4 28.68 -31.09 -8.92
N PRO A 5 27.66 -30.57 -8.19
CA PRO A 5 27.21 -29.20 -8.36
C PRO A 5 28.21 -28.21 -7.72
N ARG A 6 28.68 -27.25 -8.52
CA ARG A 6 29.46 -26.11 -8.03
C ARG A 6 28.63 -25.31 -7.03
N LYS A 7 29.19 -25.06 -5.85
CA LYS A 7 28.70 -24.08 -4.87
C LYS A 7 28.44 -22.75 -5.60
N LYS A 8 27.23 -22.21 -5.47
CA LYS A 8 26.95 -20.82 -5.85
C LYS A 8 27.81 -19.93 -4.98
N GLU A 9 28.71 -19.18 -5.61
CA GLU A 9 29.32 -17.99 -5.01
C GLU A 9 28.18 -17.03 -4.68
N ILE A 10 28.04 -16.69 -3.40
CA ILE A 10 27.20 -15.60 -2.94
C ILE A 10 27.96 -14.35 -3.37
N THR A 11 27.47 -13.68 -4.42
CA THR A 11 28.02 -12.43 -4.92
C THR A 11 27.93 -11.37 -3.81
N HIS A 12 29.07 -10.72 -3.57
CA HIS A 12 29.34 -9.69 -2.57
C HIS A 12 28.49 -8.40 -2.71
N GLU A 13 27.51 -8.38 -3.62
CA GLU A 13 26.62 -7.25 -3.90
C GLU A 13 25.45 -7.15 -2.91
N GLU A 14 25.06 -8.25 -2.27
CA GLU A 14 23.98 -8.24 -1.27
C GLU A 14 24.44 -7.61 0.08
N SER A 15 25.73 -7.61 0.39
CA SER A 15 26.25 -7.04 1.63
C SER A 15 26.42 -5.51 1.56
N GLU A 16 26.84 -4.94 0.43
CA GLU A 16 26.92 -3.48 0.25
C GLU A 16 25.54 -2.81 0.22
N PHE A 17 24.52 -3.48 -0.34
CA PHE A 17 23.14 -2.99 -0.32
C PHE A 17 22.52 -2.94 1.08
N THR A 18 23.04 -3.76 2.01
CA THR A 18 22.51 -3.86 3.37
C THR A 18 23.18 -2.85 4.31
N GLU A 19 24.47 -2.56 4.15
CA GLU A 19 25.17 -1.58 4.99
C GLU A 19 24.79 -0.11 4.67
N LEU A 20 24.46 0.22 3.42
CA LEU A 20 23.93 1.55 3.06
C LEU A 20 22.53 1.82 3.62
N ARG A 21 21.74 0.77 3.93
CA ARG A 21 20.42 0.91 4.58
C ARG A 21 20.50 1.18 6.08
N HIS A 22 21.63 0.91 6.73
CA HIS A 22 21.72 1.03 8.20
C HIS A 22 22.23 2.37 8.72
N ARG A 23 22.91 3.19 7.90
CA ARG A 23 23.44 4.50 8.33
C ARG A 23 22.49 5.69 8.15
N SER A 24 21.40 5.55 7.40
CA SER A 24 20.37 6.60 7.20
C SER A 24 19.13 6.44 8.09
N LEU A 25 19.05 5.37 8.88
CA LEU A 25 17.90 5.07 9.76
C LEU A 25 17.78 5.94 11.01
N SER A 26 18.68 6.91 11.25
CA SER A 26 18.54 7.83 12.39
C SER A 26 17.54 8.97 12.16
N PHE A 27 16.97 9.10 10.96
CA PHE A 27 15.97 10.13 10.61
C PHE A 27 14.69 9.61 9.92
N ALA A 28 14.57 8.30 9.66
CA ALA A 28 13.45 7.77 8.88
C ALA A 28 12.18 7.69 9.74
N ARG A 29 11.34 8.73 9.67
CA ARG A 29 10.01 8.75 10.31
C ARG A 29 9.00 7.88 9.54
N PHE A 30 9.21 7.72 8.24
CA PHE A 30 8.44 6.83 7.36
C PHE A 30 9.15 5.48 7.23
N ARG A 31 8.38 4.39 7.25
CA ARG A 31 8.91 3.01 7.18
C ARG A 31 9.01 2.54 5.74
N HIS A 32 8.19 3.09 4.85
CA HIS A 32 8.16 2.70 3.45
C HIS A 32 8.85 3.75 2.57
N ILE A 33 9.70 3.27 1.67
CA ILE A 33 10.24 4.08 0.57
C ILE A 33 9.28 3.98 -0.61
N LEU A 34 8.89 5.13 -1.14
CA LEU A 34 8.10 5.24 -2.34
C LEU A 34 8.91 4.81 -3.55
N THR A 35 8.39 3.82 -4.27
CA THR A 35 8.84 3.40 -5.59
C THR A 35 7.71 3.59 -6.60
N ASP A 36 8.00 3.40 -7.90
CA ASP A 36 6.99 3.45 -8.97
C ASP A 36 6.06 2.20 -8.99
N SER A 37 5.48 1.88 -7.84
CA SER A 37 4.58 0.76 -7.60
C SER A 37 3.36 1.23 -6.80
N LEU A 38 2.17 0.80 -7.21
CA LEU A 38 0.91 1.18 -6.56
C LEU A 38 0.86 0.75 -5.08
N PHE A 39 1.41 -0.40 -4.72
CA PHE A 39 1.46 -0.83 -3.32
C PHE A 39 2.38 0.03 -2.48
N SER A 40 3.56 0.36 -3.02
CA SER A 40 4.50 1.25 -2.35
C SER A 40 3.85 2.63 -2.12
N TYR A 41 3.18 3.17 -3.14
CA TYR A 41 2.44 4.43 -3.01
C TYR A 41 1.35 4.39 -1.94
N VAL A 42 0.51 3.36 -1.92
CA VAL A 42 -0.57 3.25 -0.93
C VAL A 42 -0.03 3.27 0.49
N TRP A 43 0.98 2.44 0.79
CA TRP A 43 1.56 2.40 2.14
C TRP A 43 2.26 3.70 2.52
N TRP A 44 3.03 4.26 1.58
CA TRP A 44 3.72 5.52 1.78
C TRP A 44 2.76 6.69 2.01
N TYR A 45 1.68 6.77 1.21
CA TYR A 45 0.68 7.83 1.31
C TYR A 45 0.00 7.81 2.68
N GLU A 46 -0.40 6.62 3.16
CA GLU A 46 -1.00 6.48 4.48
C GLU A 46 -0.04 6.91 5.59
N GLU A 47 1.23 6.53 5.51
CA GLU A 47 2.22 6.94 6.50
C GLU A 47 2.40 8.47 6.55
N ILE A 48 2.40 9.13 5.39
CA ILE A 48 2.46 10.59 5.33
C ILE A 48 1.19 11.21 5.91
N VAL A 49 0.02 10.73 5.52
CA VAL A 49 -1.26 11.27 6.01
C VAL A 49 -1.39 11.09 7.52
N ASP A 50 -1.13 9.88 8.02
CA ASP A 50 -1.13 9.59 9.46
C ASP A 50 -0.15 10.49 10.19
N TYR A 51 1.05 10.67 9.64
CA TYR A 51 2.05 11.53 10.26
C TYR A 51 1.60 13.00 10.31
N VAL A 52 1.12 13.55 9.18
CA VAL A 52 0.71 14.95 9.08
C VAL A 52 -0.49 15.24 9.98
N MET A 53 -1.48 14.34 10.01
CA MET A 53 -2.67 14.48 10.86
C MET A 53 -2.36 14.45 12.35
N ASN A 54 -1.30 13.73 12.75
CA ASN A 54 -0.87 13.62 14.14
C ASN A 54 0.25 14.61 14.50
N ALA A 55 0.64 15.49 13.59
CA ALA A 55 1.70 16.48 13.76
C ALA A 55 1.14 17.91 13.73
N PRO A 56 1.87 18.91 14.26
CA PRO A 56 1.45 20.33 14.22
C PRO A 56 1.49 20.95 12.80
N TYR A 57 1.57 20.13 11.74
CA TYR A 57 1.75 20.57 10.35
C TYR A 57 0.54 20.28 9.47
N GLN A 58 -0.61 19.93 10.06
CA GLN A 58 -1.81 19.50 9.32
C GLN A 58 -2.22 20.49 8.21
N ASN A 59 -2.06 21.78 8.44
CA ASN A 59 -2.42 22.86 7.50
C ASN A 59 -1.45 23.02 6.31
N MET A 60 -0.36 22.24 6.24
CA MET A 60 0.65 22.33 5.18
C MET A 60 0.52 21.24 4.12
N ALA A 61 -0.47 20.36 4.24
CA ALA A 61 -0.68 19.28 3.30
C ALA A 61 -2.14 19.26 2.85
N MET A 62 -2.34 19.21 1.53
CA MET A 62 -3.64 18.84 1.00
C MET A 62 -3.78 17.32 1.05
N ILE A 63 -4.47 16.81 2.06
CA ILE A 63 -4.57 15.36 2.28
C ILE A 63 -5.54 14.70 1.30
N GLN A 64 -6.51 15.43 0.77
CA GLN A 64 -7.49 14.84 -0.14
C GLN A 64 -6.83 14.37 -1.44
N LEU A 65 -7.39 13.32 -2.04
CA LEU A 65 -6.88 12.80 -3.30
C LEU A 65 -7.26 13.74 -4.47
N PRO A 66 -6.41 13.85 -5.52
CA PRO A 66 -6.73 14.68 -6.67
C PRO A 66 -8.11 14.35 -7.27
N PRO A 67 -8.94 15.35 -7.57
CA PRO A 67 -10.28 15.10 -8.09
C PRO A 67 -10.19 14.52 -9.52
N LEU A 68 -11.14 13.66 -9.89
CA LEU A 68 -11.22 13.09 -11.25
C LEU A 68 -11.66 14.12 -12.30
N GLN A 69 -12.29 15.20 -11.85
CA GLN A 69 -12.80 16.30 -12.66
C GLN A 69 -12.35 17.63 -12.04
N GLN A 70 -12.50 18.72 -12.77
CA GLN A 70 -12.16 20.04 -12.25
C GLN A 70 -13.02 20.37 -11.02
N ASP A 71 -12.35 20.69 -9.92
CA ASP A 71 -12.97 20.97 -8.63
C ASP A 71 -12.36 22.25 -8.04
N GLU A 72 -13.16 23.31 -7.94
CA GLU A 72 -12.70 24.61 -7.45
C GLU A 72 -12.41 24.63 -5.94
N GLU A 73 -13.09 23.78 -5.16
CA GLU A 73 -12.88 23.66 -3.72
C GLU A 73 -11.50 23.05 -3.47
N TYR A 74 -11.19 21.96 -4.18
CA TYR A 74 -9.88 21.33 -4.12
C TYR A 74 -8.74 22.30 -4.47
N LEU A 75 -8.89 23.06 -5.54
CA LEU A 75 -7.86 24.02 -5.98
C LEU A 75 -7.64 25.13 -4.96
N ARG A 76 -8.70 25.56 -4.27
CA ARG A 76 -8.63 26.58 -3.22
C ARG A 76 -7.92 26.06 -1.98
N ASP A 77 -8.25 24.85 -1.55
CA ASP A 77 -7.61 24.20 -0.41
C ASP A 77 -6.13 23.93 -0.67
N LEU A 78 -5.79 23.51 -1.89
CA LEU A 78 -4.41 23.37 -2.33
C LEU A 78 -3.66 24.70 -2.27
N ALA A 79 -4.24 25.78 -2.81
CA ALA A 79 -3.63 27.12 -2.73
C ALA A 79 -3.41 27.55 -1.28
N SER A 80 -4.37 27.29 -0.39
CA SER A 80 -4.22 27.54 1.05
C SER A 80 -3.05 26.78 1.66
N CYS A 81 -2.89 25.49 1.35
CA CYS A 81 -1.77 24.69 1.85
C CYS A 81 -0.41 25.20 1.34
N ILE A 82 -0.34 25.60 0.06
CA ILE A 82 0.85 26.21 -0.55
C ILE A 82 1.23 27.51 0.16
N ASP A 83 0.26 28.36 0.48
CA ASP A 83 0.49 29.59 1.24
C ASP A 83 1.02 29.28 2.65
N GLN A 84 0.47 28.27 3.34
CA GLN A 84 0.96 27.84 4.65
C GLN A 84 2.41 27.34 4.61
N CYS A 85 2.77 26.55 3.58
CA CYS A 85 4.14 26.13 3.35
C CYS A 85 5.09 27.32 3.12
N SER A 86 4.62 28.33 2.39
CA SER A 86 5.40 29.54 2.09
C SER A 86 5.63 30.42 3.31
N ILE A 87 4.64 30.50 4.21
CA ILE A 87 4.72 31.28 5.46
C ILE A 87 5.64 30.59 6.47
N ASN A 88 5.51 29.26 6.64
CA ASN A 88 6.27 28.51 7.63
C ASN A 88 7.46 27.76 7.00
N VAL A 89 8.50 28.53 6.65
CA VAL A 89 9.68 28.03 5.94
C VAL A 89 10.37 26.87 6.67
N GLN A 90 10.45 26.91 8.00
CA GLN A 90 11.12 25.86 8.78
C GLN A 90 10.34 24.54 8.74
N ALA A 91 9.03 24.59 8.95
CA ALA A 91 8.18 23.41 8.88
C ALA A 91 8.15 22.84 7.45
N ASN A 92 8.07 23.71 6.44
CA ASN A 92 8.15 23.31 5.05
C ASN A 92 9.46 22.59 4.73
N ALA A 93 10.61 23.19 5.10
CA ALA A 93 11.93 22.58 4.86
C ALA A 93 12.04 21.22 5.55
N TYR A 94 11.54 21.10 6.78
CA TYR A 94 11.53 19.84 7.52
C TYR A 94 10.66 18.77 6.82
N LEU A 95 9.40 19.08 6.50
CA LEU A 95 8.51 18.16 5.80
C LEU A 95 9.07 17.76 4.43
N ASN A 96 9.60 18.71 3.67
CA ASN A 96 10.14 18.44 2.35
C ASN A 96 11.38 17.53 2.43
N SER A 97 12.24 17.72 3.43
CA SER A 97 13.39 16.84 3.67
C SER A 97 12.97 15.40 3.99
N MET A 98 11.90 15.23 4.78
CA MET A 98 11.36 13.89 5.09
C MET A 98 10.72 13.26 3.85
N LEU A 99 9.98 14.04 3.07
CA LEU A 99 9.39 13.59 1.81
C LEU A 99 10.48 13.07 0.87
N GLN A 100 11.52 13.86 0.62
CA GLN A 100 12.65 13.48 -0.24
C GLN A 100 13.41 12.25 0.27
N ALA A 101 13.60 12.12 1.58
CA ALA A 101 14.23 10.94 2.18
C ALA A 101 13.37 9.66 2.05
N SER A 102 12.08 9.81 1.75
CA SER A 102 11.12 8.71 1.64
C SER A 102 10.79 8.29 0.22
N VAL A 103 11.44 8.87 -0.79
CA VAL A 103 11.24 8.51 -2.19
C VAL A 103 12.49 7.90 -2.80
N ASP A 104 12.31 6.98 -3.75
CA ASP A 104 13.42 6.44 -4.53
C ASP A 104 13.94 7.45 -5.58
N SER A 105 15.07 7.10 -6.21
CA SER A 105 15.70 7.96 -7.20
C SER A 105 14.85 8.22 -8.45
N LEU A 106 13.97 7.30 -8.83
CA LEU A 106 13.10 7.44 -10.00
C LEU A 106 11.96 8.41 -9.70
N MET A 107 11.51 8.46 -8.45
CA MET A 107 10.45 9.35 -7.99
C MET A 107 10.93 10.78 -7.72
N ASN A 108 12.25 11.02 -7.66
CA ASN A 108 12.81 12.35 -7.43
C ASN A 108 12.35 13.42 -8.43
N GLN A 109 12.01 13.02 -9.66
CA GLN A 109 11.49 13.95 -10.68
C GLN A 109 10.18 14.64 -10.28
N PHE A 110 9.41 14.03 -9.37
CA PHE A 110 8.17 14.57 -8.82
C PHE A 110 8.38 15.39 -7.54
N THR A 111 9.64 15.53 -7.09
CA THR A 111 10.00 16.24 -5.85
C THR A 111 10.87 17.48 -6.10
N GLN A 112 10.77 18.07 -7.29
CA GLN A 112 11.61 19.19 -7.73
C GLN A 112 11.12 20.57 -7.25
N PHE A 113 9.96 20.62 -6.60
CA PHE A 113 9.37 21.86 -6.12
C PHE A 113 9.95 22.28 -4.75
N PRO A 114 10.01 23.58 -4.46
CA PRO A 114 10.54 24.07 -3.20
C PRO A 114 9.64 23.77 -2.01
N LEU A 115 8.33 23.60 -2.23
CA LEU A 115 7.36 23.38 -1.15
C LEU A 115 6.97 21.90 -1.02
N PHE A 116 6.80 21.47 0.22
CA PHE A 116 6.33 20.13 0.55
C PHE A 116 4.98 19.82 -0.11
N CYS A 117 4.01 20.74 0.00
CA CYS A 117 2.67 20.51 -0.55
C CYS A 117 2.73 20.28 -2.07
N GLU A 118 3.52 21.06 -2.80
CA GLU A 118 3.67 20.92 -4.25
C GLU A 118 4.28 19.57 -4.65
N ASN A 119 5.35 19.15 -3.96
CA ASN A 119 5.96 17.84 -4.18
C ASN A 119 5.00 16.69 -3.85
N PHE A 120 4.27 16.80 -2.75
CA PHE A 120 3.28 15.80 -2.36
C PHE A 120 2.14 15.70 -3.39
N GLU A 121 1.60 16.84 -3.85
CA GLU A 121 0.60 16.88 -4.91
C GLU A 121 1.10 16.31 -6.24
N SER A 122 2.35 16.60 -6.62
CA SER A 122 2.94 16.10 -7.85
C SER A 122 3.01 14.57 -7.85
N ILE A 123 3.46 13.97 -6.74
CA ILE A 123 3.47 12.52 -6.56
C ILE A 123 2.04 11.94 -6.61
N LYS A 124 1.08 12.53 -5.88
CA LYS A 124 -0.32 12.05 -5.89
C LYS A 124 -0.90 12.09 -7.30
N SER A 125 -0.59 13.13 -8.07
CA SER A 125 -1.08 13.31 -9.45
C SER A 125 -0.50 12.27 -10.40
N HIS A 126 0.79 11.93 -10.27
CA HIS A 126 1.43 10.82 -11.00
C HIS A 126 0.68 9.52 -10.76
N PHE A 127 0.47 9.13 -9.50
CA PHE A 127 -0.23 7.88 -9.19
C PHE A 127 -1.71 7.90 -9.54
N ALA A 128 -2.39 9.05 -9.44
CA ALA A 128 -3.77 9.18 -9.91
C ALA A 128 -3.90 8.87 -11.41
N SER A 129 -2.91 9.26 -12.22
CA SER A 129 -2.89 8.94 -13.66
C SER A 129 -2.58 7.46 -13.96
N MET A 130 -1.87 6.78 -13.05
CA MET A 130 -1.51 5.37 -13.17
C MET A 130 -2.54 4.41 -12.60
N MET A 131 -3.40 4.88 -11.69
CA MET A 131 -4.43 4.10 -11.04
C MET A 131 -5.63 3.93 -11.96
N ASP A 132 -5.66 2.80 -12.66
CA ASP A 132 -6.71 2.45 -13.60
C ASP A 132 -7.40 1.12 -13.20
N PRO A 133 -8.73 1.00 -13.36
CA PRO A 133 -9.49 -0.22 -13.04
C PRO A 133 -8.95 -1.51 -13.67
N PHE A 134 -8.37 -1.48 -14.87
CA PHE A 134 -7.83 -2.68 -15.51
C PHE A 134 -6.58 -3.20 -14.80
N ARG A 135 -5.78 -2.31 -14.20
CA ARG A 135 -4.64 -2.73 -13.37
C ARG A 135 -5.12 -3.42 -12.10
N LEU A 136 -6.23 -2.96 -11.50
CA LEU A 136 -6.83 -3.63 -10.34
C LEU A 136 -7.19 -5.09 -10.64
N LEU A 137 -7.77 -5.39 -11.82
CA LEU A 137 -8.09 -6.77 -12.21
C LEU A 137 -6.85 -7.69 -12.25
N VAL A 138 -5.68 -7.15 -12.62
CA VAL A 138 -4.42 -7.91 -12.58
C VAL A 138 -4.04 -8.24 -11.14
N PHE A 139 -4.20 -7.27 -10.22
CA PHE A 139 -3.94 -7.49 -8.80
C PHE A 139 -4.90 -8.49 -8.16
N GLU A 140 -6.19 -8.40 -8.46
CA GLU A 140 -7.20 -9.36 -7.98
C GLU A 140 -6.84 -10.79 -8.35
N ARG A 141 -6.32 -11.01 -9.57
CA ARG A 141 -5.86 -12.33 -10.03
C ARG A 141 -4.56 -12.79 -9.38
N SER A 142 -3.72 -11.85 -8.93
CA SER A 142 -2.44 -12.14 -8.28
C SER A 142 -2.58 -12.52 -6.80
N LEU A 143 -3.72 -12.23 -6.18
CA LEU A 143 -3.98 -12.62 -4.80
C LEU A 143 -3.99 -14.14 -4.66
N THR A 144 -3.08 -14.62 -3.83
CA THR A 144 -2.91 -16.05 -3.56
C THR A 144 -3.02 -16.29 -2.07
N PHE A 145 -3.97 -17.14 -1.69
CA PHE A 145 -4.10 -17.52 -0.29
C PHE A 145 -2.94 -18.45 0.11
N ASN A 146 -2.07 -17.96 0.99
CA ASN A 146 -1.01 -18.76 1.58
C ASN A 146 -1.38 -19.18 3.02
N ARG A 147 -1.75 -20.45 3.18
CA ARG A 147 -2.06 -21.06 4.50
C ARG A 147 -0.93 -20.91 5.53
N TYR A 148 0.33 -20.84 5.09
CA TYR A 148 1.48 -20.76 5.98
C TYR A 148 1.79 -19.31 6.38
N ASN A 149 1.22 -18.33 5.67
CA ASN A 149 1.46 -16.92 5.92
C ASN A 149 0.17 -16.10 5.78
N LEU A 150 -0.76 -16.34 6.70
CA LEU A 150 -2.06 -15.66 6.72
C LEU A 150 -1.93 -14.13 6.87
N LEU A 151 -0.96 -13.69 7.68
CA LEU A 151 -0.72 -12.27 7.90
C LEU A 151 -0.35 -11.56 6.58
N TYR A 152 0.48 -12.19 5.75
CA TYR A 152 0.83 -11.65 4.44
C TYR A 152 -0.39 -11.56 3.53
N PHE A 153 -1.21 -12.60 3.47
CA PHE A 153 -2.46 -12.58 2.71
C PHE A 153 -3.41 -11.45 3.14
N TYR A 154 -3.57 -11.22 4.46
CA TYR A 154 -4.40 -10.10 4.95
C TYR A 154 -3.80 -8.74 4.62
N LYS A 155 -2.47 -8.60 4.68
CA LYS A 155 -1.79 -7.37 4.24
C LYS A 155 -2.07 -7.09 2.76
N ASP A 156 -1.99 -8.11 1.90
CA ASP A 156 -2.26 -7.95 0.48
C ASP A 156 -3.74 -7.59 0.21
N LEU A 157 -4.68 -8.22 0.92
CA LEU A 157 -6.11 -7.88 0.84
C LEU A 157 -6.39 -6.44 1.29
N ASP A 158 -5.82 -6.02 2.41
CA ASP A 158 -6.01 -4.66 2.94
C ASP A 158 -5.36 -3.63 1.99
N ALA A 159 -4.20 -3.95 1.42
CA ALA A 159 -3.54 -3.12 0.43
C ALA A 159 -4.36 -3.02 -0.87
N MET A 160 -4.96 -4.11 -1.33
CA MET A 160 -5.85 -4.10 -2.49
C MET A 160 -7.14 -3.31 -2.24
N ALA A 161 -7.72 -3.41 -1.04
CA ALA A 161 -8.88 -2.60 -0.65
C ALA A 161 -8.56 -1.09 -0.69
N LYS A 162 -7.34 -0.71 -0.32
CA LYS A 162 -6.86 0.66 -0.40
C LYS A 162 -6.65 1.08 -1.85
N VAL A 163 -5.97 0.29 -2.68
CA VAL A 163 -5.84 0.56 -4.12
C VAL A 163 -7.23 0.77 -4.75
N TYR A 164 -8.20 -0.09 -4.44
CA TYR A 164 -9.60 0.06 -4.85
C TYR A 164 -10.18 1.41 -4.45
N PHE A 165 -10.02 1.80 -3.17
CA PHE A 165 -10.47 3.11 -2.69
C PHE A 165 -9.83 4.26 -3.46
N HIS A 166 -8.52 4.20 -3.72
CA HIS A 166 -7.86 5.24 -4.50
C HIS A 166 -8.37 5.26 -5.95
N THR A 167 -8.65 4.11 -6.58
CA THR A 167 -9.19 4.08 -7.96
C THR A 167 -10.63 4.58 -8.05
N PHE A 168 -11.51 4.12 -7.17
CA PHE A 168 -12.97 4.37 -7.31
C PHE A 168 -13.51 5.44 -6.36
N ARG A 169 -12.67 5.97 -5.46
CA ARG A 169 -13.04 6.92 -4.39
C ARG A 169 -14.17 6.39 -3.48
N LYS A 170 -14.27 5.07 -3.35
CA LYS A 170 -15.27 4.36 -2.55
C LYS A 170 -14.63 3.14 -1.90
N ALA A 171 -15.01 2.84 -0.66
CA ALA A 171 -14.58 1.61 -0.01
C ALA A 171 -15.16 0.40 -0.77
N PRO A 172 -14.41 -0.72 -0.88
CA PRO A 172 -14.97 -1.94 -1.45
C PRO A 172 -16.13 -2.42 -0.57
N THR A 173 -17.21 -2.85 -1.22
CA THR A 173 -18.35 -3.46 -0.53
C THR A 173 -17.93 -4.77 0.15
N SER A 174 -18.63 -5.16 1.22
CA SER A 174 -18.40 -6.45 1.88
C SER A 174 -18.45 -7.64 0.92
N ASP A 175 -19.39 -7.63 -0.02
CA ASP A 175 -19.58 -8.67 -1.03
C ASP A 175 -18.36 -8.80 -1.94
N LEU A 176 -17.74 -7.67 -2.31
CA LEU A 176 -16.51 -7.64 -3.11
C LEU A 176 -15.30 -8.15 -2.32
N LEU A 177 -15.19 -7.78 -1.04
CA LEU A 177 -14.16 -8.33 -0.16
C LEU A 177 -14.30 -9.86 -0.01
N VAL A 178 -15.53 -10.34 0.15
CA VAL A 178 -15.84 -11.77 0.18
C VAL A 178 -15.48 -12.43 -1.15
N GLN A 179 -15.85 -11.83 -2.29
CA GLN A 179 -15.49 -12.32 -3.61
C GLN A 179 -13.98 -12.48 -3.76
N TRP A 180 -13.20 -11.46 -3.39
CA TRP A 180 -11.73 -11.52 -3.45
C TRP A 180 -11.15 -12.63 -2.58
N MET A 181 -11.66 -12.81 -1.35
CA MET A 181 -11.25 -13.91 -0.48
C MET A 181 -11.59 -15.27 -1.11
N MET A 182 -12.81 -15.44 -1.62
CA MET A 182 -13.26 -16.69 -2.23
C MET A 182 -12.51 -17.03 -3.51
N SER A 183 -12.24 -16.03 -4.37
CA SER A 183 -11.40 -16.20 -5.56
C SER A 183 -9.98 -16.64 -5.17
N SER A 184 -9.37 -15.97 -4.17
CA SER A 184 -8.03 -16.30 -3.69
C SER A 184 -7.92 -17.72 -3.12
N LEU A 185 -8.95 -18.15 -2.38
CA LEU A 185 -9.04 -19.51 -1.84
C LEU A 185 -9.24 -20.55 -2.95
N SER A 186 -10.04 -20.20 -3.97
CA SER A 186 -10.36 -21.07 -5.10
C SER A 186 -9.20 -21.22 -6.10
N ASN A 187 -8.20 -20.33 -6.06
CA ASN A 187 -6.97 -20.50 -6.85
C ASN A 187 -6.21 -21.79 -6.50
N ASP A 188 -6.39 -22.33 -5.28
CA ASP A 188 -5.80 -23.60 -4.84
C ASP A 188 -6.85 -24.49 -4.13
N ILE A 189 -7.86 -24.92 -4.89
CA ILE A 189 -8.98 -25.74 -4.38
C ILE A 189 -8.51 -27.02 -3.68
N PHE A 190 -7.53 -27.74 -4.25
CA PHE A 190 -7.07 -29.01 -3.68
C PHE A 190 -6.58 -28.86 -2.25
N SER A 191 -5.82 -27.79 -2.03
CA SER A 191 -5.21 -27.51 -0.77
C SER A 191 -6.25 -26.90 0.18
N ASN A 192 -7.14 -26.02 -0.31
CA ASN A 192 -8.10 -25.25 0.50
C ASN A 192 -9.49 -25.90 0.64
N GLY A 193 -9.70 -27.11 0.09
CA GLY A 193 -11.01 -27.74 -0.03
C GLY A 193 -11.80 -27.86 1.28
N ALA A 194 -11.15 -28.26 2.38
CA ALA A 194 -11.82 -28.37 3.68
C ALA A 194 -12.36 -27.02 4.20
N LEU A 195 -11.56 -25.96 4.04
CA LEU A 195 -11.92 -24.60 4.41
C LEU A 195 -13.01 -24.05 3.50
N LEU A 196 -12.90 -24.28 2.19
CA LEU A 196 -13.93 -23.90 1.23
C LEU A 196 -15.26 -24.60 1.56
N ASN A 197 -15.25 -25.89 1.88
CA ASN A 197 -16.46 -26.62 2.23
C ASN A 197 -17.15 -26.04 3.48
N GLU A 198 -16.38 -25.63 4.49
CA GLU A 198 -16.93 -24.98 5.69
C GLU A 198 -17.52 -23.60 5.40
N ILE A 199 -16.90 -22.82 4.50
CA ILE A 199 -17.47 -21.54 4.08
C ILE A 199 -18.77 -21.77 3.30
N HIS A 200 -18.79 -22.71 2.36
CA HIS A 200 -19.97 -23.00 1.55
C HIS A 200 -21.13 -23.56 2.39
N SER A 201 -20.86 -24.39 3.39
CA SER A 201 -21.91 -24.90 4.28
C SER A 201 -22.56 -23.81 5.14
N ASN A 202 -21.87 -22.69 5.36
CA ASN A 202 -22.34 -21.52 6.11
C ASN A 202 -22.65 -20.31 5.20
N TRP A 203 -22.73 -20.49 3.88
CA TRP A 203 -22.77 -19.38 2.92
C TRP A 203 -23.92 -18.38 3.15
N ALA A 204 -25.09 -18.87 3.57
CA ALA A 204 -26.24 -18.02 3.88
C ALA A 204 -25.93 -16.92 4.91
N LEU A 205 -25.00 -17.18 5.84
CA LEU A 205 -24.56 -16.22 6.85
C LEU A 205 -23.31 -15.44 6.42
N LEU A 206 -22.51 -15.98 5.49
CA LEU A 206 -21.17 -15.48 5.16
C LEU A 206 -21.08 -14.69 3.86
N HIS A 207 -22.07 -14.77 2.98
CA HIS A 207 -22.02 -14.20 1.63
C HIS A 207 -21.64 -12.71 1.61
N ASN A 208 -22.00 -11.96 2.65
CA ASN A 208 -21.66 -10.54 2.82
C ASN A 208 -20.90 -10.26 4.13
N ASP A 209 -20.30 -11.28 4.76
CA ASP A 209 -19.54 -11.16 6.01
C ASP A 209 -18.05 -11.54 5.83
N PRO A 210 -17.20 -10.61 5.39
CA PRO A 210 -15.76 -10.85 5.26
C PRO A 210 -15.10 -11.19 6.60
N GLN A 211 -15.63 -10.71 7.73
CA GLN A 211 -15.07 -11.03 9.05
C GLN A 211 -15.39 -12.46 9.46
N GLY A 212 -16.58 -12.96 9.15
CA GLY A 212 -16.97 -14.35 9.32
C GLY A 212 -16.04 -15.30 8.54
N ILE A 213 -15.75 -14.97 7.27
CA ILE A 213 -14.78 -15.73 6.46
C ILE A 213 -13.38 -15.69 7.10
N ARG A 214 -12.90 -14.51 7.53
CA ARG A 214 -11.61 -14.40 8.23
C ARG A 214 -11.56 -15.27 9.49
N ARG A 215 -12.64 -15.37 10.28
CA ARG A 215 -12.68 -16.24 11.47
C ARG A 215 -12.50 -17.72 11.11
N ILE A 216 -13.17 -18.20 10.07
CA ILE A 216 -13.02 -19.58 9.59
C ILE A 216 -11.58 -19.84 9.10
N MET A 217 -11.03 -18.91 8.32
CA MET A 217 -9.63 -19.01 7.85
C MET A 217 -8.64 -19.11 9.01
N ASN A 218 -8.80 -18.27 10.03
CA ASN A 218 -7.98 -18.31 11.24
C ASN A 218 -8.11 -19.64 12.00
N HIS A 219 -9.34 -20.15 12.14
CA HIS A 219 -9.62 -21.41 12.84
C HIS A 219 -8.91 -22.61 12.19
N HIS A 220 -8.98 -22.73 10.86
CA HIS A 220 -8.34 -23.81 10.10
C HIS A 220 -6.81 -23.88 10.26
N LEU A 221 -6.17 -22.74 10.56
CA LEU A 221 -4.72 -22.70 10.77
C LEU A 221 -4.32 -23.03 12.20
N GLN A 222 -5.17 -22.76 13.19
CA GLN A 222 -4.91 -23.09 14.58
C GLN A 222 -5.04 -24.60 14.86
N HIS A 223 -5.94 -25.28 14.15
CA HIS A 223 -6.20 -26.71 14.35
C HIS A 223 -5.18 -27.66 13.69
N LYS A 224 -4.29 -27.18 12.81
CA LYS A 224 -3.21 -27.99 12.19
C LYS A 224 -1.86 -27.94 12.93
N LYS A 225 -1.75 -27.14 14.00
CA LYS A 225 -0.54 -27.06 14.86
C LYS A 225 -0.58 -28.01 16.07
N ARG A 226 -1.58 -28.89 16.15
CA ARG A 226 -1.71 -29.97 17.14
C ARG A 226 -1.67 -31.31 16.42
#